data_AF-A0A0E3NUZ3-F1
#
_entry.id   AF-A0A0E3NUZ3-F1
#
_cell.length_a   1.000
_cell.length_b   1.000
_cell.length_c   1.000
_cell.angle_alpha   90.00
_cell.angle_beta   90.00
_cell.angle_gamma   90.00
#
_symmetry.space_group_name_H-M   'P 1'
#
loop_
_entity.id
_entity.type
_entity.pdbx_description
1 polymer ?
#
loop_
_entity_poly.entity_id
_entity_poly.type
_entity_poly.pdbx_seq_one_letter_code
_entity_poly.pdbx_strand_id
1 'polypeptide(L)'
;MKFNYSRVSFHSFVHEVRFIIIFYIIGDWASTWYALPYGEEFNPLPALILEHYGIFSLLFLKIILILGLFLIFPLIKLFPAKWDFTKHVIEFLGIMATINNIMVVWYGNSFIQAMGWF
;
A
#
# COMPACT_ATOMS: atom_id res chain seq x y z
N MET A 1 -17.30 -25.50 -20.35
CA MET A 1 -16.27 -24.44 -20.19
C MET A 1 -15.12 -25.04 -19.39
N LYS A 2 -13.96 -25.31 -20.00
CA LYS A 2 -12.78 -25.83 -19.29
C LYS A 2 -12.06 -24.63 -18.65
N PHE A 3 -12.12 -24.51 -17.33
CA PHE A 3 -11.31 -23.53 -16.60
C PHE A 3 -9.85 -24.00 -16.65
N ASN A 4 -9.07 -23.34 -17.51
CA ASN A 4 -7.64 -23.56 -17.57
C ASN A 4 -7.04 -22.88 -16.33
N TYR A 5 -6.88 -23.64 -15.25
CA TYR A 5 -6.03 -23.23 -14.12
C TYR A 5 -4.59 -23.19 -14.63
N SER A 6 -4.21 -22.10 -15.31
CA SER A 6 -2.81 -21.80 -15.54
C SER A 6 -2.16 -21.77 -14.17
N ARG A 7 -1.13 -22.61 -13.95
CA ARG A 7 -0.31 -22.52 -12.75
C ARG A 7 0.26 -21.12 -12.72
N VAL A 8 -0.30 -20.25 -11.90
CA VAL A 8 0.25 -18.93 -11.64
C VAL A 8 1.64 -19.16 -11.09
N SER A 9 2.66 -18.72 -11.82
CA SER A 9 4.02 -18.72 -11.30
C SER A 9 4.17 -17.56 -10.33
N PHE A 10 4.88 -17.81 -9.23
CA PHE A 10 5.22 -16.76 -8.26
C PHE A 10 5.89 -15.56 -8.93
N HIS A 11 6.78 -15.81 -9.90
CA HIS A 11 7.41 -14.76 -10.70
C HIS A 11 6.39 -13.90 -11.48
N SER A 12 5.38 -14.52 -12.10
CA SER A 12 4.32 -13.78 -12.80
C SER A 12 3.51 -12.91 -11.84
N PHE A 13 3.23 -13.41 -10.63
CA PHE A 13 2.54 -12.62 -9.61
C PHE A 13 3.38 -11.42 -9.16
N VAL A 14 4.64 -11.64 -8.78
CA VAL A 14 5.54 -10.57 -8.32
C VAL A 14 5.70 -9.49 -9.39
N HIS A 15 5.84 -9.89 -10.66
CA HIS A 15 5.88 -8.95 -11.77
C HIS A 15 4.61 -8.11 -11.86
N GLU A 16 3.43 -8.71 -11.66
CA GLU A 16 2.14 -8.01 -11.71
C GLU A 16 1.94 -7.00 -10.56
N VAL A 17 2.39 -7.32 -9.35
CA VAL A 17 2.23 -6.44 -8.17
C VAL A 17 3.44 -5.55 -7.89
N ARG A 18 4.42 -5.48 -8.81
CA ARG A 18 5.69 -4.76 -8.59
C ARG A 18 5.50 -3.30 -8.16
N PHE A 19 4.52 -2.59 -8.72
CA PHE A 19 4.24 -1.20 -8.35
C PHE A 19 3.55 -1.07 -7.00
N ILE A 20 2.72 -2.05 -6.60
CA ILE A 20 2.22 -2.15 -5.23
C ILE A 20 3.39 -2.31 -4.27
N ILE A 21 4.34 -3.21 -4.56
CA ILE A 21 5.52 -3.41 -3.73
C ILE A 21 6.33 -2.11 -3.62
N ILE A 22 6.59 -1.45 -4.75
CA ILE A 22 7.41 -0.22 -4.77
C ILE A 22 6.72 0.93 -4.04
N PHE A 23 5.47 1.26 -4.38
CA PHE A 23 4.82 2.45 -3.85
C PHE A 23 4.10 2.21 -2.53
N TYR A 24 3.31 1.15 -2.43
CA TYR A 24 2.49 0.91 -1.24
C TYR A 24 3.26 0.22 -0.11
N ILE A 25 4.26 -0.60 -0.41
CA ILE A 25 5.07 -1.23 0.64
C ILE A 25 6.29 -0.37 0.94
N ILE A 26 7.21 -0.24 -0.02
CA ILE A 26 8.50 0.39 0.23
C ILE A 26 8.34 1.90 0.38
N GLY A 27 7.73 2.57 -0.59
CA GLY A 27 7.58 4.03 -0.62
C GLY A 27 6.80 4.55 0.59
N ASP A 28 5.59 4.05 0.78
CA ASP A 28 4.73 4.47 1.88
C ASP A 28 5.39 4.17 3.23
N TRP A 29 5.87 2.95 3.47
CA TRP A 29 6.50 2.61 4.75
C TRP A 29 7.77 3.41 5.04
N ALA A 30 8.66 3.56 4.04
CA ALA A 30 9.90 4.30 4.22
C ALA A 30 9.63 5.79 4.45
N SER A 31 8.65 6.35 3.74
CA SER A 31 8.24 7.75 3.94
C SER A 31 7.55 7.96 5.30
N THR A 32 6.70 7.03 5.77
CA THR A 32 6.17 7.07 7.14
C THR A 32 7.31 7.03 8.15
N TRP A 33 8.23 6.05 8.04
CA TRP A 33 9.38 5.93 8.94
C TRP A 33 10.19 7.23 9.02
N TYR A 34 10.44 7.86 7.86
CA TYR A 34 11.17 9.11 7.80
C TYR A 34 10.39 10.31 8.33
N ALA A 35 9.05 10.28 8.27
CA ALA A 35 8.17 11.32 8.78
C ALA A 35 7.97 11.27 10.30
N LEU A 36 8.14 10.12 10.95
CA LEU A 36 7.94 9.93 12.40
C LEU A 36 8.57 11.03 13.29
N PRO A 37 9.81 11.51 13.03
CA PRO A 37 10.42 12.55 13.85
C PRO A 37 9.85 13.95 13.63
N TYR A 38 9.11 14.18 12.54
CA TYR A 38 8.69 15.50 12.06
C TYR A 38 7.20 15.81 12.30
N GLY A 39 6.39 14.82 12.70
CA GLY A 39 4.97 15.02 12.99
C GLY A 39 4.19 13.69 13.06
N GLU A 40 2.96 13.73 13.57
CA GLU A 40 2.11 12.54 13.65
C GLU A 40 1.50 12.14 12.30
N GLU A 41 1.28 10.84 12.14
CA GLU A 41 0.60 10.27 10.98
C GLU A 41 -0.88 10.69 11.04
N PHE A 42 -1.34 11.58 10.15
CA PHE A 42 -2.73 12.10 10.19
C PHE A 42 -3.80 11.09 9.74
N ASN A 43 -3.41 9.86 9.41
CA ASN A 43 -4.36 8.81 9.05
C ASN A 43 -4.70 7.99 10.31
N PRO A 44 -5.96 8.03 10.80
CA PRO A 44 -6.31 7.49 12.12
C PRO A 44 -6.08 5.98 12.27
N LEU A 45 -6.14 5.21 11.17
CA LEU A 45 -5.93 3.76 11.20
C LEU A 45 -4.43 3.40 11.29
N PRO A 46 -3.55 3.89 10.39
CA PRO A 46 -2.11 3.74 10.53
C PRO A 46 -1.56 4.34 11.83
N ALA A 47 -2.05 5.52 12.24
CA ALA A 47 -1.61 6.20 13.46
C ALA A 47 -1.86 5.36 14.71
N LEU A 48 -3.06 4.77 14.84
CA LEU A 48 -3.40 3.91 15.97
C LEU A 48 -2.47 2.68 16.03
N ILE A 49 -2.17 2.09 14.88
CA ILE A 49 -1.29 0.91 14.79
C ILE A 49 0.16 1.30 15.10
N LEU A 50 0.60 2.45 14.60
CA LEU A 50 1.92 3.01 14.85
C LEU A 50 2.12 3.33 16.34
N GLU A 51 1.15 3.96 16.99
CA GLU A 51 1.17 4.31 18.41
C GLU A 51 1.26 3.06 19.30
N HIS A 52 0.47 2.02 19.00
CA HIS A 52 0.39 0.84 19.87
C HIS A 52 1.40 -0.28 19.55
N TYR A 53 1.78 -0.44 18.28
CA TYR A 53 2.55 -1.60 17.80
C TYR A 53 3.81 -1.20 17.02
N GLY A 54 4.02 0.09 16.77
CA GLY A 54 5.20 0.61 16.08
C GLY A 54 5.20 0.36 14.57
N ILE A 55 6.12 1.03 13.89
CA ILE A 55 6.24 1.07 12.43
C ILE A 55 6.49 -0.28 11.73
N PHE A 56 7.07 -1.27 12.40
CA PHE A 56 7.25 -2.61 11.82
C PHE A 56 5.93 -3.40 11.73
N SER A 57 4.94 -3.09 12.57
CA SER A 57 3.62 -3.70 12.50
C SER A 57 2.85 -3.25 11.24
N LEU A 58 3.02 -1.99 10.83
CA LEU A 58 2.49 -1.46 9.56
C LEU A 58 3.09 -2.21 8.37
N LEU A 59 4.41 -2.46 8.38
CA LEU A 59 5.07 -3.25 7.34
C LEU A 59 4.52 -4.69 7.31
N PHE A 60 4.32 -5.29 8.48
CA PHE A 60 3.77 -6.64 8.60
C PHE A 60 2.36 -6.75 7.99
N LEU A 61 1.48 -5.78 8.26
CA LEU A 61 0.14 -5.73 7.65
C LEU A 61 0.19 -5.62 6.13
N LYS A 62 1.12 -4.82 5.60
CA LYS A 62 1.33 -4.69 4.14
C LYS A 62 1.84 -6.00 3.52
N ILE A 63 2.69 -6.75 4.21
CA ILE A 63 3.13 -8.08 3.78
C ILE A 63 1.94 -9.05 3.77
N ILE A 64 1.09 -9.04 4.81
CA ILE A 64 -0.13 -9.85 4.84
C ILE A 64 -1.03 -9.52 3.65
N LEU A 65 -1.17 -8.24 3.28
CA LEU A 65 -1.93 -7.83 2.11
C LEU A 65 -1.38 -8.47 0.82
N ILE A 66 -0.05 -8.45 0.60
CA ILE A 66 0.56 -9.12 -0.57
C ILE A 66 0.32 -10.62 -0.56
N LEU A 67 0.44 -11.27 0.60
CA LEU A 67 0.17 -12.70 0.72
C LEU A 67 -1.30 -13.00 0.41
N GLY A 68 -2.23 -12.18 0.91
CA GLY A 68 -3.65 -12.25 0.59
C GLY A 68 -3.89 -12.10 -0.92
N LEU A 69 -3.27 -11.10 -1.56
CA LEU A 69 -3.34 -10.90 -3.00
C LEU A 69 -2.83 -12.13 -3.76
N PHE A 70 -1.72 -12.74 -3.32
CA PHE A 70 -1.17 -13.96 -3.92
C PHE A 70 -2.16 -15.13 -3.85
N LEU A 71 -2.80 -15.33 -2.70
CA LEU A 71 -3.77 -16.42 -2.50
C LEU A 71 -5.02 -16.25 -3.38
N ILE A 72 -5.52 -15.02 -3.54
CA ILE A 72 -6.72 -14.75 -4.34
C ILE A 72 -6.42 -14.54 -5.83
N PHE A 73 -5.16 -14.34 -6.21
CA PHE A 73 -4.75 -14.01 -7.57
C PHE A 73 -5.29 -14.99 -8.64
N PRO A 74 -5.27 -16.32 -8.44
CA PRO A 74 -5.83 -17.26 -9.42
C PRO A 74 -7.34 -17.06 -9.63
N LEU A 75 -8.08 -16.74 -8.56
CA LEU A 75 -9.52 -16.52 -8.59
C LEU A 75 -9.87 -15.17 -9.22
N ILE A 76 -9.14 -14.12 -8.86
CA ILE A 76 -9.41 -12.75 -9.31
C ILE A 76 -9.03 -12.56 -10.78
N LYS A 77 -8.07 -13.35 -11.30
CA LYS A 77 -7.74 -13.39 -12.73
C LYS A 77 -8.86 -13.92 -13.62
N LEU A 78 -9.89 -14.55 -13.06
CA LEU A 78 -11.12 -14.84 -13.80
C LEU A 78 -11.88 -13.55 -14.21
N PHE A 79 -11.57 -12.43 -13.57
CA PHE A 79 -12.14 -11.10 -13.84
C PHE A 79 -11.04 -10.05 -14.04
N PRO A 80 -10.38 -10.01 -15.21
CA PRO A 80 -9.21 -9.14 -15.46
C PRO A 80 -9.45 -7.67 -15.12
N ALA A 81 -10.61 -7.12 -15.47
CA ALA A 81 -10.96 -5.73 -15.16
C ALA A 81 -11.00 -5.44 -13.65
N LYS A 82 -11.47 -6.39 -12.83
CA LYS A 82 -11.48 -6.24 -11.36
C LYS A 82 -10.07 -6.31 -10.80
N TRP A 83 -9.21 -7.17 -11.36
CA TRP A 83 -7.81 -7.26 -10.98
C TRP A 83 -7.05 -5.96 -11.26
N ASP A 84 -7.19 -5.43 -12.48
CA ASP A 84 -6.52 -4.19 -12.89
C ASP A 84 -7.00 -2.99 -12.07
N PHE A 85 -8.31 -2.88 -11.84
CA PHE A 85 -8.85 -1.85 -10.95
C PHE A 85 -8.28 -1.97 -9.52
N THR A 86 -8.29 -3.18 -8.96
CA THR A 86 -7.76 -3.41 -7.60
C THR A 86 -6.29 -3.03 -7.50
N LYS A 87 -5.46 -3.43 -8.49
CA LYS A 87 -4.04 -3.06 -8.53
C LYS A 87 -3.87 -1.55 -8.55
N HIS A 88 -4.53 -0.86 -9.48
CA HIS A 88 -4.36 0.58 -9.65
C HIS A 88 -4.87 1.37 -8.44
N VAL A 89 -5.93 0.92 -7.77
CA VAL A 89 -6.39 1.52 -6.51
C VAL A 89 -5.30 1.41 -5.43
N ILE A 90 -4.71 0.23 -5.25
CA ILE A 90 -3.68 0.03 -4.23
C ILE A 90 -2.40 0.81 -4.57
N GLU A 91 -1.98 0.80 -5.83
CA GLU A 91 -0.85 1.59 -6.33
C GLU A 91 -1.07 3.08 -6.08
N PHE A 92 -2.25 3.60 -6.43
CA PHE A 92 -2.62 4.99 -6.23
C PHE A 92 -2.64 5.38 -4.75
N LEU A 93 -3.22 4.55 -3.89
CA LEU A 93 -3.21 4.77 -2.44
C LEU A 93 -1.78 4.81 -1.89
N GLY A 94 -0.90 3.92 -2.34
CA GLY A 94 0.51 3.91 -1.95
C GLY A 94 1.25 5.17 -2.38
N ILE A 95 1.04 5.62 -3.61
CA ILE A 95 1.61 6.87 -4.13
C ILE A 95 1.12 8.06 -3.31
N MET A 96 -0.19 8.17 -3.08
CA MET A 96 -0.77 9.28 -2.34
C MET A 96 -0.27 9.33 -0.89
N ALA A 97 -0.19 8.18 -0.23
CA ALA A 97 0.33 8.11 1.13
C ALA A 97 1.83 8.48 1.18
N THR A 98 2.63 8.01 0.21
CA THR A 98 4.04 8.41 0.07
C THR A 98 4.21 9.91 -0.11
N ILE A 99 3.43 10.53 -1.01
CA ILE A 99 3.47 11.97 -1.25
C ILE A 99 3.08 12.73 0.02
N ASN A 100 2.01 12.29 0.68
CA ASN A 100 1.54 12.89 1.92
C ASN A 100 2.62 12.88 3.01
N ASN A 101 3.30 11.75 3.22
CA ASN A 101 4.35 11.61 4.22
C ASN A 101 5.57 12.47 3.88
N ILE A 102 5.98 12.53 2.61
CA ILE A 102 7.06 13.43 2.16
C ILE A 102 6.68 14.89 2.37
N MET A 103 5.42 15.26 2.15
CA MET A 103 4.95 16.61 2.41
C MET A 103 5.02 16.99 3.89
N VAL A 104 4.66 16.08 4.80
CA VAL A 104 4.83 16.29 6.25
C VAL A 104 6.29 16.57 6.58
N VAL A 105 7.22 15.81 6.00
CA VAL A 105 8.65 15.99 6.21
C VAL A 105 9.16 17.35 5.71
N TRP A 106 8.73 17.80 4.53
CA TRP A 106 9.27 19.02 3.90
C TRP A 106 8.56 20.30 4.32
N TYR A 107 7.26 20.24 4.58
CA TYR A 107 6.43 21.43 4.80
C TYR A 107 5.83 21.47 6.21
N GLY A 108 6.02 20.43 7.03
CA GLY A 108 5.42 20.32 8.36
C GLY A 108 3.91 20.10 8.36
N ASN A 109 3.26 20.06 7.18
CA ASN A 109 1.82 19.89 7.01
C ASN A 109 1.53 18.71 6.08
N SER A 110 0.47 17.96 6.37
CA SER A 110 0.01 16.86 5.52
C SER A 110 -0.70 17.37 4.25
N PHE A 111 -0.79 16.56 3.18
CA PHE A 111 -1.59 16.88 1.99
C PHE A 111 -3.07 17.04 2.34
N ILE A 112 -3.53 16.26 3.32
CA ILE A 112 -4.88 16.31 3.85
C ILE A 112 -5.14 17.67 4.54
N GLN A 113 -4.19 18.18 5.34
CA GLN A 113 -4.23 19.54 5.90
C GLN A 113 -4.16 20.63 4.83
N ALA A 114 -3.30 20.46 3.82
CA ALA A 114 -3.17 21.43 2.73
C ALA A 114 -4.47 21.56 1.91
N MET A 115 -5.31 20.52 1.87
CA MET A 115 -6.66 20.55 1.29
C MET A 115 -7.75 21.05 2.25
N GLY A 116 -7.39 21.48 3.47
CA GLY A 116 -8.32 22.02 4.46
C GLY A 116 -9.18 20.96 5.16
N TRP A 117 -8.78 19.70 5.12
CA TRP A 117 -9.42 18.64 5.89
C TRP A 117 -8.59 18.42 7.17
N PHE A 118 -9.04 19.04 8.27
CA PHE A 118 -8.45 19.09 9.62
C PHE A 118 -7.02 19.63 9.73
#